data_AF-A0A812VLY7-F1
#
_entry.id   AF-A0A812VLY7-F1
#
_cell.length_a   1.000
_cell.length_b   1.000
_cell.length_c   1.000
_cell.angle_alpha   90.00
_cell.angle_beta   90.00
_cell.angle_gamma   90.00
#
_symmetry.space_group_name_H-M   'P 1'
#
loop_
_entity.id
_entity.type
_entity.pdbx_description
1 polymer ?
#
loop_
_entity_poly.entity_id
_entity_poly.type
_entity_poly.pdbx_seq_one_letter_code
_entity_poly.pdbx_strand_id
1 'polypeptide(L)'
;MIRHANMDPVLTGAGQRVARGATTGGCYYAWLPRAVADAMTPRLSFLAAFLRVVGGRTLPAKNELANACYFTYRVGYVICDTSLGPAEAQKEMEAGRCNEDFRLMGSDFQRLVTSHYVEGARPPFEEAMWLLTSPDHFQSRTLSECPPMQILANFLYAEALLFMDGSSRFGESAALVAHAMSQLRDVQHEVLEALGRTWPLDLAKRKFEEHFLSAEEARRQEARSNGLQASIVMCRCGLQSLTWLTELFPENAAVQIFLYDTCGPSQKSWGLPEVLSAADFKQKCAREPDVVEAKDVTDCPVELILQHLLKYGSNEAAFLLFLPSLPPVEYEQQLYTLVVRSLARRMLRADFVQLGHTRSSPKALNSCQRAVLSEAGIHGHVSGYESPRFVVSAERISASLPRARVVLLALETATECTGQAWEDIMRGLWHTVFGEAALLPTRADNVQIPIFLRVLDGPSGFAKTRMPKSSDYLDWAATALLET
;
A
#
# COMPACT_ATOMS: atom_id res chain seq x y z
N MET A 1 42.25 62.13 22.74
CA MET A 1 41.73 62.92 21.61
C MET A 1 40.20 62.75 21.62
N ILE A 2 39.41 63.58 22.32
CA ILE A 2 38.88 64.92 21.94
C ILE A 2 38.22 64.84 20.54
N ARG A 3 36.93 65.11 20.24
CA ARG A 3 35.85 65.95 20.84
C ARG A 3 34.48 65.56 20.21
N HIS A 4 33.40 65.94 20.87
CA HIS A 4 32.03 66.09 20.35
C HIS A 4 31.89 67.16 19.24
N ALA A 5 30.91 67.00 18.33
CA ALA A 5 29.85 67.99 18.03
C ALA A 5 28.82 67.45 17.00
N ASN A 6 27.55 67.83 17.23
CA ASN A 6 26.30 67.52 16.52
C ASN A 6 26.23 68.07 15.08
N MET A 7 25.36 67.47 14.23
CA MET A 7 24.17 68.11 13.61
C MET A 7 23.39 67.09 12.76
N ASP A 8 22.08 66.99 13.03
CA ASP A 8 21.01 66.46 12.15
C ASP A 8 20.61 67.55 11.12
N PRO A 9 20.04 67.25 9.92
CA PRO A 9 18.66 66.75 9.82
C PRO A 9 18.28 65.82 8.63
N VAL A 10 17.29 64.95 8.91
CA VAL A 10 16.11 64.51 8.13
C VAL A 10 16.22 64.39 6.59
N LEU A 11 16.07 63.18 6.04
CA LEU A 11 14.94 62.74 5.18
C LEU A 11 15.13 61.32 4.59
N THR A 12 14.07 60.52 4.75
CA THR A 12 13.58 59.42 3.88
C THR A 12 14.45 58.19 3.59
N GLY A 13 13.89 57.00 3.85
CA GLY A 13 14.19 55.82 3.05
C GLY A 13 14.23 54.49 3.82
N ALA A 14 13.12 53.76 3.75
CA ALA A 14 12.98 52.30 3.71
C ALA A 14 14.10 51.40 4.31
N GLY A 15 13.72 50.56 5.27
CA GLY A 15 14.54 49.41 5.66
C GLY A 15 14.06 48.72 6.94
N GLN A 16 12.85 48.14 6.94
CA GLN A 16 12.42 47.26 8.03
C GLN A 16 12.67 45.80 7.65
N ARG A 17 13.23 45.08 8.63
CA ARG A 17 13.92 43.80 8.56
C ARG A 17 12.97 42.65 8.24
N VAL A 18 13.41 41.80 7.31
CA VAL A 18 12.88 40.44 7.12
C VAL A 18 13.43 39.55 8.23
N ALA A 19 12.56 39.10 9.13
CA ALA A 19 12.80 37.89 9.91
C ALA A 19 12.41 36.69 9.03
N ARG A 20 13.40 35.85 8.67
CA ARG A 20 13.16 34.57 8.01
C ARG A 20 12.59 33.59 9.05
N GLY A 21 11.27 33.44 9.04
CA GLY A 21 10.58 32.31 9.65
C GLY A 21 10.60 31.11 8.70
N ALA A 22 10.86 29.93 9.27
CA ALA A 22 10.83 28.65 8.56
C ALA A 22 9.48 28.41 7.90
N THR A 23 9.49 28.11 6.60
CA THR A 23 8.33 27.65 5.84
C THR A 23 8.14 26.16 6.08
N THR A 24 7.23 25.81 6.98
CA THR A 24 6.53 24.53 6.94
C THR A 24 5.56 24.58 5.76
N GLY A 25 5.74 23.69 4.78
CA GLY A 25 4.83 23.53 3.65
C GLY A 25 3.52 22.93 4.14
N GLY A 26 2.54 23.78 4.45
CA GLY A 26 1.16 23.37 4.67
C GLY A 26 0.41 23.35 3.34
N CYS A 27 -0.32 22.27 3.06
CA CYS A 27 -1.32 22.23 2.00
C CYS A 27 -2.43 23.24 2.32
N TYR A 28 -2.66 24.22 1.44
CA TYR A 28 -3.73 25.20 1.58
C TYR A 28 -4.98 24.70 0.85
N TYR A 29 -6.04 24.37 1.58
CA TYR A 29 -7.37 24.17 1.02
C TYR A 29 -8.12 25.52 1.00
N ALA A 30 -8.29 26.11 -0.17
CA ALA A 30 -9.10 27.32 -0.34
C ALA A 30 -10.50 26.95 -0.86
N TRP A 31 -11.54 27.23 -0.06
CA TRP A 31 -12.94 27.05 -0.44
C TRP A 31 -13.50 28.34 -1.03
N LEU A 32 -13.96 28.30 -2.28
CA LEU A 32 -14.73 29.40 -2.91
C LEU A 32 -16.18 28.94 -3.09
N PRO A 33 -17.17 29.57 -2.42
CA PRO A 33 -18.58 29.28 -2.66
C PRO A 33 -19.00 29.94 -3.98
N ARG A 34 -19.10 29.17 -5.06
CA ARG A 34 -19.89 29.59 -6.23
C ARG A 34 -21.32 29.12 -6.06
N ALA A 35 -22.19 30.07 -5.73
CA ALA A 35 -23.62 29.92 -5.89
C ALA A 35 -23.93 29.73 -7.40
N VAL A 36 -24.29 28.51 -7.78
CA VAL A 36 -25.08 28.28 -8.98
C VAL A 36 -26.47 27.90 -8.48
N ALA A 37 -27.30 28.92 -8.32
CA ALA A 37 -28.73 28.76 -8.27
C ALA A 37 -29.19 28.39 -9.69
N ASP A 38 -29.60 27.15 -9.89
CA ASP A 38 -30.80 26.86 -10.68
C ASP A 38 -31.29 25.42 -10.45
N ALA A 39 -32.54 25.38 -9.96
CA ALA A 39 -33.53 24.31 -9.97
C ALA A 39 -33.08 22.86 -9.71
N MET A 40 -33.35 22.38 -8.49
CA MET A 40 -33.88 21.02 -8.29
C MET A 40 -34.57 20.91 -6.93
N THR A 41 -35.79 20.39 -6.91
CA THR A 41 -36.59 20.00 -5.75
C THR A 41 -36.41 18.48 -5.53
N PRO A 42 -35.47 18.00 -4.69
CA PRO A 42 -35.25 16.57 -4.46
C PRO A 42 -35.91 16.08 -3.17
N ARG A 43 -36.38 17.00 -2.30
CA ARG A 43 -37.02 16.65 -1.02
C ARG A 43 -38.38 15.97 -1.17
N LEU A 44 -39.02 16.08 -2.33
CA LEU A 44 -40.35 15.52 -2.57
C LEU A 44 -40.31 14.12 -3.22
N SER A 45 -39.24 13.73 -3.92
CA SER A 45 -39.18 12.42 -4.58
C SER A 45 -38.95 11.26 -3.60
N PHE A 46 -38.07 11.44 -2.61
CA PHE A 46 -37.86 10.45 -1.56
C PHE A 46 -39.10 10.32 -0.65
N LEU A 47 -39.68 11.44 -0.21
CA LEU A 47 -40.90 11.43 0.60
C LEU A 47 -42.11 10.86 -0.17
N ALA A 48 -42.23 11.11 -1.48
CA ALA A 48 -43.31 10.54 -2.30
C ALA A 48 -43.14 9.05 -2.59
N ALA A 49 -41.89 8.57 -2.75
CA ALA A 49 -41.61 7.14 -2.82
C ALA A 49 -41.88 6.46 -1.46
N PHE A 50 -41.48 7.09 -0.36
CA PHE A 50 -41.68 6.60 1.01
C PHE A 50 -43.15 6.60 1.44
N LEU A 51 -43.91 7.66 1.17
CA LEU A 51 -45.36 7.73 1.46
C LEU A 51 -46.18 6.74 0.62
N ARG A 52 -45.66 6.27 -0.54
CA ARG A 52 -46.25 5.15 -1.28
C ARG A 52 -46.00 3.79 -0.62
N VAL A 53 -44.93 3.65 0.17
CA VAL A 53 -44.56 2.41 0.88
C VAL A 53 -45.37 2.25 2.18
N VAL A 54 -45.60 3.32 2.94
CA VAL A 54 -46.37 3.29 4.20
C VAL A 54 -47.88 3.05 3.98
N GLY A 55 -48.38 3.19 2.75
CA GLY A 55 -49.79 3.03 2.37
C GLY A 55 -50.27 1.60 2.05
N GLY A 56 -49.53 0.55 2.42
CA GLY A 56 -50.00 -0.84 2.31
C GLY A 56 -49.98 -1.43 0.89
N ARG A 57 -49.09 -0.96 0.01
CA ARG A 57 -48.82 -1.63 -1.28
C ARG A 57 -47.47 -2.33 -1.26
N THR A 58 -47.44 -3.48 -1.94
CA THR A 58 -46.31 -4.38 -2.18
C THR A 58 -44.95 -3.70 -2.15
N LEU A 59 -44.01 -4.27 -1.39
CA LEU A 59 -42.58 -3.91 -1.40
C LEU A 59 -42.12 -3.66 -2.84
N PRO A 60 -41.34 -2.59 -3.10
CA PRO A 60 -40.80 -2.33 -4.43
C PRO A 60 -40.11 -3.58 -4.96
N ALA A 61 -40.23 -3.84 -6.27
CA ALA A 61 -39.51 -4.94 -6.89
C ALA A 61 -38.01 -4.86 -6.53
N LYS A 62 -37.32 -6.01 -6.39
CA LYS A 62 -35.92 -6.13 -5.91
C LYS A 62 -34.94 -5.10 -6.52
N ASN A 63 -35.24 -4.64 -7.74
CA ASN A 63 -34.44 -3.64 -8.47
C ASN A 63 -34.67 -2.18 -8.00
N GLU A 64 -35.83 -1.81 -7.46
CA GLU A 64 -36.09 -0.44 -6.97
C GLU A 64 -35.48 -0.17 -5.60
N LEU A 65 -35.36 -1.17 -4.73
CA LEU A 65 -34.67 -1.06 -3.44
C LEU A 65 -33.14 -1.13 -3.58
N ALA A 66 -32.63 -1.87 -4.58
CA ALA A 66 -31.22 -1.76 -4.99
C ALA A 66 -30.89 -0.36 -5.54
N ASN A 67 -31.90 0.36 -6.06
CA ASN A 67 -31.79 1.74 -6.55
C ASN A 67 -32.04 2.81 -5.47
N ALA A 68 -32.20 2.45 -4.19
CA ALA A 68 -32.51 3.43 -3.13
C ALA A 68 -31.39 4.45 -2.88
N CYS A 69 -30.17 4.18 -3.34
CA CYS A 69 -29.00 5.07 -3.27
C CYS A 69 -28.59 5.63 -4.66
N TYR A 70 -29.53 6.07 -5.49
CA TYR A 70 -29.24 6.65 -6.81
C TYR A 70 -28.77 8.12 -6.72
N PHE A 71 -27.78 8.41 -5.88
CA PHE A 71 -27.16 9.73 -5.84
C PHE A 71 -25.76 9.65 -6.45
N THR A 72 -25.54 10.49 -7.46
CA THR A 72 -24.20 10.77 -7.97
C THR A 72 -23.68 11.97 -7.20
N TYR A 73 -22.69 11.75 -6.33
CA TYR A 73 -21.95 12.88 -5.78
C TYR A 73 -20.97 13.35 -6.86
N ARG A 74 -21.20 14.56 -7.37
CA ARG A 74 -20.20 15.29 -8.14
C ARG A 74 -19.57 16.29 -7.19
N VAL A 75 -18.38 15.98 -6.71
CA VAL A 75 -17.57 16.93 -5.96
C VAL A 75 -16.36 17.18 -6.83
N GLY A 76 -16.35 18.35 -7.48
CA GLY A 76 -15.15 18.81 -8.16
C GLY A 76 -14.13 19.18 -7.08
N TYR A 77 -13.01 18.48 -7.04
CA TYR A 77 -11.86 18.95 -6.28
C TYR A 77 -10.98 19.73 -7.23
N VAL A 78 -10.42 20.82 -6.70
CA VAL A 78 -9.30 21.47 -7.34
C VAL A 78 -8.05 20.73 -6.87
N ILE A 79 -7.61 19.73 -7.61
CA ILE A 79 -6.34 19.05 -7.38
C ILE A 79 -5.36 19.64 -8.39
N CYS A 80 -4.53 20.57 -7.94
CA CYS A 80 -3.41 21.03 -8.75
C CYS A 80 -2.23 20.07 -8.60
N ASP A 81 -1.40 19.97 -9.64
CA ASP A 81 -0.16 19.19 -9.56
C ASP A 81 0.66 19.64 -8.34
N THR A 82 0.95 18.69 -7.44
CA THR A 82 1.61 18.94 -6.15
C THR A 82 3.05 19.44 -6.30
N SER A 83 3.62 19.32 -7.50
CA SER A 83 4.93 19.91 -7.85
C SER A 83 4.88 21.41 -8.17
N LEU A 84 3.68 22.00 -8.32
CA LEU A 84 3.52 23.42 -8.61
C LEU A 84 3.73 24.27 -7.36
N GLY A 85 4.41 25.40 -7.52
CA GLY A 85 4.47 26.41 -6.47
C GLY A 85 3.08 27.00 -6.18
N PRO A 86 2.82 27.55 -4.98
CA PRO A 86 1.49 28.04 -4.58
C PRO A 86 0.83 29.02 -5.56
N ALA A 87 1.62 29.91 -6.17
CA ALA A 87 1.13 30.90 -7.14
C ALA A 87 0.73 30.26 -8.49
N GLU A 88 1.44 29.22 -8.91
CA GLU A 88 1.14 28.49 -10.15
C GLU A 88 -0.06 27.57 -9.96
N ALA A 89 -0.14 26.88 -8.81
CA ALA A 89 -1.32 26.13 -8.41
C ALA A 89 -2.58 27.02 -8.38
N GLN A 90 -2.49 28.22 -7.79
CA GLN A 90 -3.61 29.18 -7.80
C GLN A 90 -4.02 29.62 -9.21
N LYS A 91 -3.04 29.88 -10.10
CA LYS A 91 -3.32 30.25 -11.50
C LYS A 91 -3.97 29.11 -12.29
N GLU A 92 -3.54 27.87 -12.09
CA GLU A 92 -4.13 26.69 -12.71
C GLU A 92 -5.53 26.40 -12.16
N MET A 93 -5.76 26.65 -10.86
CA MET A 93 -7.07 26.60 -10.21
C MET A 93 -8.02 27.64 -10.80
N GLU A 94 -7.61 28.91 -10.88
CA GLU A 94 -8.42 30.01 -11.42
C GLU A 94 -8.74 29.79 -12.92
N ALA A 95 -7.83 29.16 -13.65
CA ALA A 95 -8.04 28.76 -15.04
C ALA A 95 -8.91 27.49 -15.21
N GLY A 96 -9.34 26.86 -14.11
CA GLY A 96 -10.16 25.65 -14.11
C GLY A 96 -9.43 24.40 -14.64
N ARG A 97 -8.10 24.45 -14.76
CA ARG A 97 -7.27 23.34 -15.27
C ARG A 97 -6.94 22.30 -14.20
N CYS A 98 -7.07 22.67 -12.93
CA CYS A 98 -6.97 21.77 -11.77
C CYS A 98 -8.30 21.10 -11.36
N ASN A 99 -9.38 21.29 -12.12
CA ASN A 99 -10.66 20.67 -11.76
C ASN A 99 -10.66 19.21 -12.19
N GLU A 100 -10.48 18.31 -11.24
CA GLU A 100 -10.81 16.90 -11.41
C GLU A 100 -12.23 16.70 -10.88
N ASP A 101 -13.14 16.38 -11.80
CA ASP A 101 -14.49 15.95 -11.44
C ASP A 101 -14.40 14.54 -10.82
N PHE A 102 -14.14 14.46 -9.52
CA PHE A 102 -14.30 13.20 -8.82
C PHE A 102 -15.79 12.92 -8.67
N ARG A 103 -16.21 11.74 -9.15
CA ARG A 103 -17.59 11.28 -9.07
C ARG A 103 -17.61 9.91 -8.43
N LEU A 104 -18.11 9.85 -7.21
CA LEU A 104 -18.45 8.60 -6.57
C LEU A 104 -19.97 8.44 -6.58
N MET A 105 -20.46 7.48 -7.38
CA MET A 105 -21.85 7.09 -7.36
C MET A 105 -22.07 6.04 -6.29
N GLY A 106 -23.21 6.11 -5.58
CA GLY A 106 -23.56 5.09 -4.59
C GLY A 106 -23.59 3.68 -5.17
N SER A 107 -24.07 3.52 -6.41
CA SER A 107 -24.07 2.25 -7.13
C SER A 107 -22.68 1.74 -7.50
N ASP A 108 -21.74 2.62 -7.84
CA ASP A 108 -20.34 2.24 -8.12
C ASP A 108 -19.67 1.76 -6.84
N PHE A 109 -19.82 2.51 -5.74
CA PHE A 109 -19.28 2.10 -4.46
C PHE A 109 -19.92 0.79 -3.99
N GLN A 110 -21.24 0.63 -4.12
CA GLN A 110 -21.95 -0.62 -3.84
C GLN A 110 -21.36 -1.80 -4.62
N ARG A 111 -21.13 -1.65 -5.92
CA ARG A 111 -20.53 -2.69 -6.75
C ARG A 111 -19.13 -3.05 -6.25
N LEU A 112 -18.31 -2.05 -5.95
CA LEU A 112 -16.94 -2.24 -5.45
C LEU A 112 -16.91 -2.96 -4.10
N VAL A 113 -17.69 -2.50 -3.11
CA VAL A 113 -17.74 -3.12 -1.79
C VAL A 113 -18.38 -4.50 -1.84
N THR A 114 -19.39 -4.72 -2.69
CA THR A 114 -19.99 -6.04 -2.88
C THR A 114 -18.98 -6.99 -3.48
N SER A 115 -18.29 -6.60 -4.56
CA SER A 115 -17.24 -7.41 -5.17
C SER A 115 -16.11 -7.71 -4.17
N HIS A 116 -15.70 -6.72 -3.36
CA HIS A 116 -14.71 -6.95 -2.30
C HIS A 116 -15.18 -7.96 -1.25
N TYR A 117 -16.34 -7.72 -0.63
CA TYR A 117 -16.80 -8.53 0.49
C TYR A 117 -17.27 -9.91 0.06
N VAL A 118 -17.96 -10.03 -1.08
CA VAL A 118 -18.59 -11.27 -1.58
C VAL A 118 -17.63 -12.07 -2.46
N GLU A 119 -16.96 -11.43 -3.41
CA GLU A 119 -16.14 -12.11 -4.44
C GLU A 119 -14.65 -12.10 -4.08
N GLY A 120 -14.26 -11.34 -3.05
CA GLY A 120 -12.87 -11.17 -2.67
C GLY A 120 -12.10 -10.19 -3.56
N ALA A 121 -12.75 -9.36 -4.37
CA ALA A 121 -12.07 -8.38 -5.22
C ALA A 121 -11.31 -7.31 -4.41
N ARG A 122 -10.55 -6.45 -5.11
CA ARG A 122 -9.75 -5.38 -4.50
C ARG A 122 -10.58 -4.50 -3.55
N PRO A 123 -10.05 -4.13 -2.38
CA PRO A 123 -10.73 -3.21 -1.48
C PRO A 123 -10.81 -1.80 -2.10
N PRO A 124 -11.97 -1.11 -2.06
CA PRO A 124 -12.11 0.26 -2.55
C PRO A 124 -11.63 1.27 -1.52
N PHE A 125 -10.34 1.20 -1.15
CA PHE A 125 -9.77 2.04 -0.11
C PHE A 125 -9.73 3.52 -0.49
N GLU A 126 -9.49 3.83 -1.77
CA GLU A 126 -9.46 5.21 -2.24
C GLU A 126 -10.85 5.85 -2.10
N GLU A 127 -11.90 5.14 -2.53
CA GLU A 127 -13.28 5.62 -2.40
C GLU A 127 -13.74 5.70 -0.94
N ALA A 128 -13.36 4.72 -0.11
CA ALA A 128 -13.65 4.74 1.32
C ALA A 128 -12.94 5.91 2.02
N MET A 129 -11.65 6.11 1.74
CA MET A 129 -10.87 7.21 2.31
C MET A 129 -11.47 8.56 1.92
N TRP A 130 -11.84 8.70 0.65
CA TRP A 130 -12.49 9.91 0.16
C TRP A 130 -13.79 10.22 0.92
N LEU A 131 -14.64 9.21 1.17
CA LEU A 131 -15.87 9.38 1.96
C LEU A 131 -15.55 9.83 3.39
N LEU A 132 -14.57 9.19 4.05
CA LEU A 132 -14.22 9.47 5.44
C LEU A 132 -13.44 10.77 5.66
N THR A 133 -12.75 11.27 4.64
CA THR A 133 -11.99 12.53 4.69
C THR A 133 -12.76 13.73 4.12
N SER A 134 -13.94 13.47 3.54
CA SER A 134 -14.83 14.53 3.07
C SER A 134 -15.30 15.44 4.23
N PRO A 135 -15.65 16.71 4.00
CA PRO A 135 -16.12 17.59 5.08
C PRO A 135 -17.37 17.04 5.79
N ASP A 136 -17.55 17.37 7.07
CA ASP A 136 -18.66 16.85 7.90
C ASP A 136 -20.05 17.05 7.29
N HIS A 137 -20.29 18.17 6.61
CA HIS A 137 -21.56 18.44 5.94
C HIS A 137 -21.84 17.46 4.80
N PHE A 138 -20.78 17.01 4.12
CA PHE A 138 -20.85 16.01 3.08
C PHE A 138 -21.09 14.63 3.69
N GLN A 139 -20.30 14.24 4.70
CA GLN A 139 -20.49 12.97 5.41
C GLN A 139 -21.89 12.84 6.01
N SER A 140 -22.40 13.90 6.65
CA SER A 140 -23.74 13.94 7.23
C SER A 140 -24.82 13.80 6.16
N ARG A 141 -24.63 14.45 5.01
CA ARG A 141 -25.54 14.33 3.87
C ARG A 141 -25.51 12.92 3.29
N THR A 142 -24.33 12.35 3.05
CA THR A 142 -24.16 10.97 2.59
C THR A 142 -24.79 9.99 3.55
N LEU A 143 -24.60 10.16 4.86
CA LEU A 143 -25.25 9.33 5.87
C LEU A 143 -26.78 9.44 5.81
N SER A 144 -27.34 10.63 5.56
CA SER A 144 -28.79 10.82 5.47
C SER A 144 -29.41 10.30 4.16
N GLU A 145 -28.67 10.36 3.04
CA GLU A 145 -29.16 10.01 1.71
C GLU A 145 -28.82 8.56 1.33
N CYS A 146 -27.63 8.08 1.69
CA CYS A 146 -27.17 6.72 1.47
C CYS A 146 -26.27 6.22 2.63
N PRO A 147 -26.88 5.88 3.80
CA PRO A 147 -26.14 5.41 4.97
C PRO A 147 -25.09 4.31 4.72
N PRO A 148 -25.36 3.28 3.88
CA PRO A 148 -24.41 2.19 3.69
C PRO A 148 -23.04 2.62 3.15
N MET A 149 -22.95 3.70 2.37
CA MET A 149 -21.67 4.20 1.87
C MET A 149 -20.75 4.59 3.03
N GLN A 150 -21.26 5.42 3.96
CA GLN A 150 -20.50 5.89 5.11
C GLN A 150 -20.17 4.74 6.07
N ILE A 151 -21.15 3.86 6.32
CA ILE A 151 -21.01 2.72 7.23
C ILE A 151 -19.95 1.74 6.71
N LEU A 152 -20.02 1.35 5.43
CA LEU A 152 -19.04 0.41 4.84
C LEU A 152 -17.67 1.04 4.66
N ALA A 153 -17.58 2.35 4.39
CA ALA A 153 -16.30 3.04 4.38
C ALA A 153 -15.61 2.96 5.76
N ASN A 154 -16.36 3.18 6.85
CA ASN A 154 -15.85 3.01 8.21
C ASN A 154 -15.39 1.58 8.48
N PHE A 155 -16.15 0.55 8.09
CA PHE A 155 -15.74 -0.84 8.25
C PHE A 155 -14.45 -1.17 7.48
N LEU A 156 -14.39 -0.83 6.19
CA LEU A 156 -13.20 -1.07 5.36
C LEU A 156 -11.95 -0.42 5.95
N TYR A 157 -12.09 0.82 6.38
CA TYR A 157 -10.98 1.57 6.94
C TYR A 157 -10.54 1.05 8.30
N ALA A 158 -11.50 0.69 9.16
CA ALA A 158 -11.22 0.05 10.43
C ALA A 158 -10.53 -1.30 10.25
N GLU A 159 -10.94 -2.10 9.26
CA GLU A 159 -10.28 -3.35 8.90
C GLU A 159 -8.83 -3.10 8.47
N ALA A 160 -8.57 -2.14 7.60
CA ALA A 160 -7.19 -1.80 7.20
C ALA A 160 -6.33 -1.41 8.42
N LEU A 161 -6.87 -0.56 9.30
CA LEU A 161 -6.19 -0.07 10.50
C LEU A 161 -5.74 -1.19 11.45
N LEU A 162 -6.54 -2.26 11.58
CA LEU A 162 -6.18 -3.41 12.42
C LEU A 162 -4.84 -4.02 12.04
N PHE A 163 -4.48 -3.97 10.75
CA PHE A 163 -3.28 -4.62 10.24
C PHE A 163 -2.09 -3.66 10.05
N MET A 164 -2.34 -2.36 9.95
CA MET A 164 -1.27 -1.36 9.75
C MET A 164 -0.58 -0.99 11.05
N ASP A 165 -1.31 -0.83 12.16
CA ASP A 165 -0.73 -0.18 13.34
C ASP A 165 -1.10 -0.73 14.73
N GLY A 166 -0.75 -1.99 14.99
CA GLY A 166 -0.53 -2.55 16.34
C GLY A 166 -1.59 -2.21 17.40
N SER A 167 -1.19 -2.22 18.67
CA SER A 167 -2.10 -1.91 19.79
C SER A 167 -2.51 -0.43 19.87
N SER A 168 -1.73 0.49 19.27
CA SER A 168 -1.98 1.94 19.32
C SER A 168 -3.25 2.32 18.54
N ARG A 169 -3.43 1.78 17.33
CA ARG A 169 -4.61 2.09 16.49
C ARG A 169 -5.75 1.10 16.61
N PHE A 170 -5.59 0.09 17.46
CA PHE A 170 -6.70 -0.81 17.81
C PHE A 170 -7.88 -0.02 18.40
N GLY A 171 -7.60 1.03 19.19
CA GLY A 171 -8.61 1.95 19.70
C GLY A 171 -9.30 2.76 18.60
N GLU A 172 -8.55 3.25 17.61
CA GLU A 172 -9.09 3.99 16.45
C GLU A 172 -9.98 3.10 15.59
N SER A 173 -9.52 1.89 15.28
CA SER A 173 -10.29 0.88 14.54
C SER A 173 -11.59 0.53 15.27
N ALA A 174 -11.52 0.28 16.58
CA ALA A 174 -12.70 0.03 17.40
C ALA A 174 -13.66 1.24 17.45
N ALA A 175 -13.13 2.47 17.49
CA ALA A 175 -13.93 3.69 17.48
C ALA A 175 -14.67 3.89 16.15
N LEU A 176 -14.02 3.62 15.02
CA LEU A 176 -14.63 3.68 13.68
C LEU A 176 -15.78 2.67 13.55
N VAL A 177 -15.59 1.44 14.04
CA VAL A 177 -16.68 0.45 14.04
C VAL A 177 -17.78 0.81 15.03
N ALA A 178 -17.45 1.33 16.22
CA ALA A 178 -18.45 1.82 17.15
C ALA A 178 -19.29 2.96 16.54
N HIS A 179 -18.65 3.84 15.76
CA HIS A 179 -19.31 4.89 15.00
C HIS A 179 -20.22 4.32 13.91
N ALA A 180 -19.73 3.39 13.08
CA ALA A 180 -20.51 2.70 12.06
C ALA A 180 -21.73 1.95 12.65
N MET A 181 -21.55 1.30 13.80
CA MET A 181 -22.62 0.62 14.53
C MET A 181 -23.63 1.61 15.14
N SER A 182 -23.19 2.80 15.55
CA SER A 182 -24.10 3.86 15.97
C SER A 182 -24.96 4.33 14.81
N GLN A 183 -24.34 4.60 13.65
CA GLN A 183 -25.04 4.98 12.42
C GLN A 183 -26.09 3.94 12.01
N LEU A 184 -25.77 2.64 12.13
CA LEU A 184 -26.72 1.56 11.88
C LEU A 184 -27.95 1.60 12.81
N ARG A 185 -27.79 2.01 14.08
CA ARG A 185 -28.89 2.13 15.03
C ARG A 185 -29.79 3.34 14.77
N ASP A 186 -29.23 4.39 14.18
CA ASP A 186 -29.96 5.62 13.85
C ASP A 186 -30.83 5.47 12.59
N VAL A 187 -30.59 4.43 11.77
CA VAL A 187 -31.42 4.09 10.60
C VAL A 187 -32.67 3.32 11.03
N GLN A 188 -33.84 3.72 10.51
CA GLN A 188 -35.11 3.03 10.76
C GLN A 188 -35.01 1.54 10.40
N HIS A 189 -35.56 0.66 11.25
CA HIS A 189 -35.39 -0.79 11.13
C HIS A 189 -35.80 -1.36 9.76
N GLU A 190 -36.93 -0.92 9.21
CA GLU A 190 -37.43 -1.36 7.90
C GLU A 190 -36.49 -0.94 6.75
N VAL A 191 -35.92 0.27 6.85
CA VAL A 191 -34.93 0.78 5.89
C VAL A 191 -33.65 -0.02 6.00
N LEU A 192 -33.19 -0.29 7.24
CA LEU A 192 -32.00 -1.09 7.47
C LEU A 192 -32.16 -2.52 6.93
N GLU A 193 -33.31 -3.16 7.11
CA GLU A 193 -33.59 -4.49 6.57
C GLU A 193 -33.53 -4.49 5.04
N ALA A 194 -34.11 -3.49 4.39
CA ALA A 194 -34.02 -3.33 2.95
C ALA A 194 -32.59 -3.11 2.46
N LEU A 195 -31.82 -2.27 3.16
CA LEU A 195 -30.41 -1.99 2.84
C LEU A 195 -29.52 -3.22 3.05
N GLY A 196 -29.73 -4.00 4.11
CA GLY A 196 -28.98 -5.23 4.39
C GLY A 196 -29.16 -6.32 3.33
N ARG A 197 -30.25 -6.27 2.54
CA ARG A 197 -30.47 -7.19 1.42
C ARG A 197 -29.71 -6.80 0.15
N THR A 198 -29.29 -5.55 0.03
CA THR A 198 -28.65 -5.00 -1.19
C THR A 198 -27.20 -4.61 -0.98
N TRP A 199 -26.82 -4.28 0.25
CA TRP A 199 -25.46 -3.94 0.64
C TRP A 199 -24.86 -5.01 1.55
N PRO A 200 -23.54 -5.27 1.48
CA PRO A 200 -22.89 -6.33 2.26
C PRO A 200 -22.64 -5.93 3.73
N LEU A 201 -23.58 -5.26 4.40
CA LEU A 201 -23.43 -4.73 5.76
C LEU A 201 -23.11 -5.83 6.77
N ASP A 202 -23.89 -6.90 6.78
CA ASP A 202 -23.69 -8.04 7.70
C ASP A 202 -22.40 -8.82 7.40
N LEU A 203 -21.96 -8.81 6.13
CA LEU A 203 -20.72 -9.46 5.75
C LEU A 203 -19.51 -8.63 6.18
N ALA A 204 -19.55 -7.31 5.99
CA ALA A 204 -18.53 -6.39 6.46
C ALA A 204 -18.37 -6.46 7.98
N LYS A 205 -19.48 -6.42 8.72
CA LYS A 205 -19.48 -6.56 10.18
C LYS A 205 -18.83 -7.87 10.63
N ARG A 206 -19.24 -9.01 10.05
CA ARG A 206 -18.69 -10.33 10.40
C ARG A 206 -17.19 -10.43 10.06
N LYS A 207 -16.78 -9.96 8.88
CA LYS A 207 -15.35 -9.96 8.51
C LYS A 207 -14.52 -9.11 9.47
N PHE A 208 -15.02 -7.93 9.85
CA PHE A 208 -14.35 -7.12 10.85
C PHE A 208 -14.24 -7.85 12.20
N GLU A 209 -15.31 -8.47 12.70
CA GLU A 209 -15.29 -9.23 13.95
C GLU A 209 -14.27 -10.39 13.89
N GLU A 210 -14.21 -11.12 12.78
CA GLU A 210 -13.23 -12.18 12.55
C GLU A 210 -11.79 -11.64 12.53
N HIS A 211 -11.54 -10.56 11.77
CA HIS A 211 -10.24 -9.91 11.69
C HIS A 211 -9.80 -9.35 13.04
N PHE A 212 -10.71 -8.76 13.80
CA PHE A 212 -10.48 -8.21 15.13
C PHE A 212 -10.07 -9.29 16.13
N LEU A 213 -10.79 -10.41 16.19
CA LEU A 213 -10.44 -11.55 17.04
C LEU A 213 -9.07 -12.13 16.67
N SER A 214 -8.81 -12.22 15.37
CA SER A 214 -7.52 -12.64 14.81
C SER A 214 -6.37 -11.71 15.24
N ALA A 215 -6.58 -10.39 15.15
CA ALA A 215 -5.62 -9.38 15.54
C ALA A 215 -5.35 -9.38 17.04
N GLU A 216 -6.40 -9.55 17.84
CA GLU A 216 -6.29 -9.65 19.30
C GLU A 216 -5.48 -10.89 19.73
N GLU A 217 -5.66 -12.01 19.06
CA GLU A 217 -4.85 -13.21 19.31
C GLU A 217 -3.39 -13.01 18.89
N ALA A 218 -3.15 -12.41 17.72
CA ALA A 218 -1.79 -12.08 17.27
C ALA A 218 -1.08 -11.16 18.28
N ARG A 219 -1.78 -10.15 18.81
CA ARG A 219 -1.28 -9.24 19.86
C ARG A 219 -0.91 -9.97 21.14
N ARG A 220 -1.73 -10.94 21.58
CA ARG A 220 -1.42 -11.77 22.76
C ARG A 220 -0.17 -12.63 22.55
N GLN A 221 0.06 -13.09 21.31
CA GLN A 221 1.24 -13.85 20.95
C GLN A 221 2.48 -12.96 20.82
N GLU A 222 2.33 -11.76 20.25
CA GLU A 222 3.38 -10.74 20.16
C GLU A 222 3.96 -10.47 21.56
N ALA A 223 3.09 -10.21 22.55
CA ALA A 223 3.49 -9.97 23.94
C ALA A 223 4.26 -11.13 24.61
N ARG A 224 4.18 -12.35 24.05
CA ARG A 224 4.89 -13.55 24.54
C ARG A 224 6.18 -13.84 23.78
N SER A 225 6.43 -13.16 22.65
CA SER A 225 7.51 -13.47 21.73
C SER A 225 8.57 -12.37 21.67
N ASN A 226 9.80 -12.73 21.31
CA ASN A 226 10.94 -11.81 21.22
C ASN A 226 10.92 -10.95 19.94
N GLY A 227 9.76 -10.40 19.56
CA GLY A 227 9.62 -9.52 18.39
C GLY A 227 9.76 -10.23 17.03
N LEU A 228 10.18 -9.46 16.02
CA LEU A 228 10.37 -9.92 14.64
C LEU A 228 11.50 -10.96 14.57
N GLN A 229 11.20 -12.13 13.98
CA GLN A 229 12.19 -13.16 13.66
C GLN A 229 12.30 -13.31 12.14
N ALA A 230 13.31 -12.69 11.54
CA ALA A 230 13.46 -12.70 10.10
C ALA A 230 14.94 -12.74 9.67
N SER A 231 15.18 -13.32 8.51
CA SER A 231 16.43 -13.24 7.79
C SER A 231 16.28 -12.31 6.59
N ILE A 232 17.29 -11.50 6.32
CA ILE A 232 17.28 -10.53 5.23
C ILE A 232 18.46 -10.82 4.34
N VAL A 233 18.22 -10.89 3.04
CA VAL A 233 19.22 -11.16 2.03
C VAL A 233 19.35 -9.95 1.14
N MET A 234 20.58 -9.47 1.01
CA MET A 234 20.90 -8.32 0.20
C MET A 234 22.19 -8.56 -0.57
N CYS A 235 22.23 -8.05 -1.79
CA CYS A 235 23.42 -8.05 -2.63
C CYS A 235 23.83 -6.60 -2.82
N ARG A 236 25.07 -6.28 -2.47
CA ARG A 236 25.63 -4.94 -2.64
C ARG A 236 26.85 -4.99 -3.56
N CYS A 237 27.06 -3.88 -4.25
CA CYS A 237 28.22 -3.66 -5.10
C CYS A 237 29.10 -2.58 -4.45
N GLY A 238 30.21 -2.97 -3.81
CA GLY A 238 31.11 -2.01 -3.16
C GLY A 238 30.50 -1.27 -1.96
N LEU A 239 30.85 0.02 -1.79
CA LEU A 239 30.50 0.85 -0.63
C LEU A 239 29.14 1.56 -0.80
N GLN A 240 28.07 0.81 -1.02
CA GLN A 240 26.71 1.37 -1.04
C GLN A 240 26.20 1.61 0.39
N SER A 241 25.66 2.80 0.64
CA SER A 241 25.02 3.09 1.94
C SER A 241 23.75 2.26 2.13
N LEU A 242 23.65 1.62 3.29
CA LEU A 242 22.51 0.81 3.70
C LEU A 242 21.77 1.41 4.92
N THR A 243 21.99 2.71 5.19
CA THR A 243 21.42 3.41 6.35
C THR A 243 19.89 3.37 6.37
N TRP A 244 19.24 3.45 5.21
CA TRP A 244 17.78 3.34 5.07
C TRP A 244 17.20 2.07 5.70
N LEU A 245 17.97 0.97 5.69
CA LEU A 245 17.53 -0.31 6.25
C LEU A 245 17.47 -0.25 7.79
N THR A 246 18.28 0.59 8.42
CA THR A 246 18.30 0.73 9.89
C THR A 246 17.02 1.34 10.44
N GLU A 247 16.30 2.12 9.62
CA GLU A 247 15.01 2.73 9.93
C GLU A 247 13.85 1.72 9.83
N LEU A 248 14.07 0.62 9.12
CA LEU A 248 13.03 -0.35 8.81
C LEU A 248 12.67 -1.25 10.00
N PHE A 249 13.62 -1.51 10.92
CA PHE A 249 13.46 -2.51 11.97
C PHE A 249 13.30 -1.90 13.37
N PRO A 250 12.38 -2.45 14.19
CA PRO A 250 12.30 -2.09 15.59
C PRO A 250 13.56 -2.56 16.34
N GLU A 251 13.91 -1.87 17.44
CA GLU A 251 15.16 -2.12 18.18
C GLU A 251 15.27 -3.54 18.76
N ASN A 252 14.15 -4.17 19.06
CA ASN A 252 14.05 -5.51 19.64
C ASN A 252 13.93 -6.63 18.58
N ALA A 253 14.15 -6.34 17.30
CA ALA A 253 14.03 -7.33 16.24
C ALA A 253 15.19 -8.34 16.25
N ALA A 254 14.88 -9.63 16.29
CA ALA A 254 15.82 -10.73 16.07
C ALA A 254 16.01 -10.92 14.56
N VAL A 255 16.75 -10.00 13.94
CA VAL A 255 17.02 -10.00 12.49
C VAL A 255 18.46 -10.41 12.20
N GLN A 256 18.61 -11.36 11.29
CA GLN A 256 19.90 -11.75 10.69
C GLN A 256 19.99 -11.21 9.27
N ILE A 257 21.08 -10.54 8.95
CA ILE A 257 21.31 -9.95 7.63
C ILE A 257 22.43 -10.72 6.93
N PHE A 258 22.13 -11.27 5.77
CA PHE A 258 23.05 -11.93 4.86
C PHE A 258 23.42 -10.96 3.76
N LEU A 259 24.62 -10.42 3.85
CA LEU A 259 25.13 -9.43 2.93
C LEU A 259 26.14 -10.06 1.97
N TYR A 260 25.80 -10.06 0.68
CA TYR A 260 26.67 -10.55 -0.39
C TYR A 260 27.34 -9.37 -1.10
N ASP A 261 28.65 -9.42 -1.27
CA ASP A 261 29.37 -8.50 -2.14
C ASP A 261 29.45 -9.07 -3.55
N THR A 262 28.76 -8.43 -4.49
CA THR A 262 28.60 -8.91 -5.87
C THR A 262 29.60 -8.28 -6.84
N CYS A 263 30.38 -7.30 -6.39
CA CYS A 263 31.33 -6.57 -7.23
C CYS A 263 32.75 -6.69 -6.71
N GLY A 264 33.63 -7.29 -7.52
CA GLY A 264 35.04 -7.38 -7.18
C GLY A 264 35.73 -8.59 -7.83
N PRO A 265 37.07 -8.67 -7.72
CA PRO A 265 37.87 -9.76 -8.29
C PRO A 265 37.55 -11.15 -7.70
N SER A 266 36.78 -11.21 -6.61
CA SER A 266 36.24 -12.43 -5.97
C SER A 266 35.01 -13.04 -6.68
N GLN A 267 34.53 -12.47 -7.79
CA GLN A 267 33.33 -12.92 -8.53
C GLN A 267 33.31 -14.39 -8.98
N LYS A 268 34.45 -15.10 -9.02
CA LYS A 268 34.50 -16.49 -9.53
C LYS A 268 33.83 -17.53 -8.61
N SER A 269 33.47 -17.15 -7.40
CA SER A 269 32.59 -17.90 -6.52
C SER A 269 31.90 -16.88 -5.63
N TRP A 270 30.60 -16.65 -5.81
CA TRP A 270 29.81 -15.82 -4.89
C TRP A 270 30.12 -16.31 -3.46
N GLY A 271 30.86 -15.49 -2.71
CA GLY A 271 31.49 -15.92 -1.46
C GLY A 271 30.47 -16.29 -0.38
N LEU A 272 30.95 -16.75 0.77
CA LEU A 272 30.10 -16.82 1.95
C LEU A 272 29.54 -15.42 2.25
N PRO A 273 28.24 -15.28 2.55
CA PRO A 273 27.70 -14.00 2.97
C PRO A 273 28.36 -13.56 4.26
N GLU A 274 28.52 -12.26 4.40
CA GLU A 274 28.72 -11.68 5.72
C GLU A 274 27.39 -11.76 6.47
N VAL A 275 27.39 -12.43 7.62
CA VAL A 275 26.20 -12.61 8.45
C VAL A 275 26.28 -11.63 9.62
N LEU A 276 25.34 -10.70 9.67
CA LEU A 276 25.30 -9.62 10.67
C LEU A 276 24.03 -9.73 11.51
N SER A 277 24.14 -9.50 12.82
CA SER A 277 22.95 -9.21 13.63
C SER A 277 22.44 -7.79 13.32
N ALA A 278 21.19 -7.50 13.65
CA ALA A 278 20.65 -6.14 13.52
C ALA A 278 21.52 -5.07 14.25
N ALA A 279 22.05 -5.41 15.42
CA ALA A 279 22.90 -4.51 16.20
C ALA A 279 24.27 -4.28 15.53
N ASP A 280 24.93 -5.36 15.07
CA ASP A 280 26.21 -5.28 14.37
C ASP A 280 26.06 -4.51 13.06
N PHE A 281 24.96 -4.72 12.35
CA PHE A 281 24.63 -4.01 11.13
C PHE A 281 24.46 -2.50 11.37
N LYS A 282 23.69 -2.10 12.38
CA LYS A 282 23.54 -0.68 12.77
C LYS A 282 24.89 -0.05 13.11
N GLN A 283 25.74 -0.77 13.86
CA GLN A 283 27.08 -0.28 14.19
C GLN A 283 27.97 -0.16 12.94
N LYS A 284 27.86 -1.08 11.99
CA LYS A 284 28.59 -1.05 10.72
C LYS A 284 28.16 0.15 9.87
N CYS A 285 26.85 0.35 9.69
CA CYS A 285 26.32 1.50 8.96
C CYS A 285 26.75 2.85 9.57
N ALA A 286 26.84 2.95 10.90
CA ALA A 286 27.31 4.17 11.56
C ALA A 286 28.79 4.50 11.30
N ARG A 287 29.59 3.54 10.81
CA ARG A 287 31.02 3.71 10.52
C ARG A 287 31.33 3.84 9.04
N GLU A 288 30.46 3.33 8.16
CA GLU A 288 30.64 3.42 6.72
C GLU A 288 30.30 4.85 6.24
N PRO A 289 31.12 5.47 5.38
CA PRO A 289 30.79 6.77 4.80
C PRO A 289 29.58 6.64 3.88
N ASP A 290 28.68 7.64 3.91
CA ASP A 290 27.59 7.74 2.94
C ASP A 290 28.15 8.04 1.54
N VAL A 291 28.42 6.98 0.78
CA VAL A 291 28.86 7.08 -0.62
C VAL A 291 27.67 6.76 -1.51
N VAL A 292 27.17 7.79 -2.21
CA VAL A 292 25.95 7.73 -3.05
C VAL A 292 26.26 7.37 -4.52
N GLU A 293 27.51 7.10 -4.88
CA GLU A 293 27.94 7.05 -6.28
C GLU A 293 27.57 5.78 -7.06
N ALA A 294 26.87 4.80 -6.47
CA ALA A 294 26.45 3.62 -7.22
C ALA A 294 25.22 3.94 -8.09
N LYS A 295 25.42 4.00 -9.41
CA LYS A 295 24.35 4.30 -10.39
C LYS A 295 23.46 3.10 -10.75
N ASP A 296 23.92 1.87 -10.49
CA ASP A 296 23.19 0.67 -10.90
C ASP A 296 22.58 -0.05 -9.70
N VAL A 297 21.25 -0.16 -9.70
CA VAL A 297 20.48 -1.02 -8.80
C VAL A 297 20.89 -2.46 -9.10
N THR A 298 21.65 -3.06 -8.19
CA THR A 298 22.05 -4.47 -8.29
C THR A 298 21.11 -5.29 -7.42
N ASP A 299 19.98 -5.69 -8.00
CA ASP A 299 19.22 -6.80 -7.44
C ASP A 299 20.13 -8.05 -7.38
N CYS A 300 19.85 -8.97 -6.45
CA CYS A 300 20.65 -10.19 -6.33
C CYS A 300 20.56 -11.04 -7.62
N PRO A 301 21.69 -11.56 -8.14
CA PRO A 301 21.69 -12.51 -9.24
C PRO A 301 20.85 -13.75 -8.91
N VAL A 302 20.21 -14.32 -9.93
CA VAL A 302 19.31 -15.46 -9.78
C VAL A 302 20.00 -16.65 -9.13
N GLU A 303 21.20 -16.97 -9.62
CA GLU A 303 21.99 -18.10 -9.14
C GLU A 303 22.29 -17.98 -7.63
N LEU A 304 22.65 -16.77 -7.18
CA LEU A 304 22.94 -16.48 -5.78
C LEU A 304 21.71 -16.68 -4.91
N ILE A 305 20.54 -16.20 -5.35
CA ILE A 305 19.27 -16.38 -4.62
C ILE A 305 18.97 -17.88 -4.46
N LEU A 306 19.05 -18.65 -5.53
CA LEU A 306 18.77 -20.09 -5.49
C LEU A 306 19.77 -20.84 -4.60
N GLN A 307 21.07 -20.52 -4.71
CA GLN A 307 22.11 -21.06 -3.83
C GLN A 307 21.87 -20.69 -2.37
N HIS A 308 21.47 -19.45 -2.09
CA HIS A 308 21.08 -19.01 -0.74
C HIS A 308 19.94 -19.85 -0.21
N LEU A 309 18.85 -20.01 -0.98
CA LEU A 309 17.69 -20.82 -0.56
C LEU A 309 18.10 -22.26 -0.27
N LEU A 310 18.92 -22.89 -1.12
CA LEU A 310 19.35 -24.27 -0.92
C LEU A 310 20.29 -24.45 0.29
N LYS A 311 21.07 -23.43 0.63
CA LYS A 311 22.07 -23.50 1.70
C LYS A 311 21.55 -23.04 3.06
N TYR A 312 20.73 -21.99 3.08
CA TYR A 312 20.29 -21.29 4.28
C TYR A 312 18.76 -21.23 4.41
N GLY A 313 18.00 -21.68 3.40
CA GLY A 313 16.53 -21.59 3.42
C GLY A 313 15.86 -22.44 4.49
N SER A 314 16.58 -23.41 5.08
CA SER A 314 16.14 -24.19 6.24
C SER A 314 16.55 -23.59 7.59
N ASN A 315 17.08 -22.37 7.64
CA ASN A 315 17.42 -21.69 8.90
C ASN A 315 16.19 -21.44 9.76
N GLU A 316 16.42 -21.18 11.05
CA GLU A 316 15.39 -21.03 12.09
C GLU A 316 14.52 -19.77 11.96
N ALA A 317 14.83 -18.84 11.05
CA ALA A 317 14.06 -17.61 10.90
C ALA A 317 12.66 -17.91 10.35
N ALA A 318 11.63 -17.29 10.93
CA ALA A 318 10.25 -17.51 10.50
C ALA A 318 9.98 -16.98 9.09
N PHE A 319 10.68 -15.93 8.67
CA PHE A 319 10.56 -15.32 7.35
C PHE A 319 11.92 -14.97 6.75
N LEU A 320 12.01 -15.04 5.43
CA LEU A 320 13.15 -14.58 4.64
C LEU A 320 12.69 -13.42 3.73
N LEU A 321 13.42 -12.32 3.77
CA LEU A 321 13.18 -11.14 2.95
C LEU A 321 14.35 -10.94 1.99
N PHE A 322 14.06 -10.75 0.71
CA PHE A 322 15.03 -10.26 -0.27
C PHE A 322 14.74 -8.79 -0.54
N LEU A 323 15.72 -7.92 -0.24
CA LEU A 323 15.59 -6.47 -0.35
C LEU A 323 16.72 -5.90 -1.23
N PRO A 324 16.50 -4.78 -1.94
CA PRO A 324 17.54 -4.13 -2.73
C PRO A 324 18.62 -3.54 -1.82
N SER A 325 19.87 -3.42 -2.27
CA SER A 325 20.88 -2.67 -1.51
C SER A 325 20.65 -1.16 -1.53
N LEU A 326 20.20 -0.63 -2.66
CA LEU A 326 19.93 0.80 -2.80
C LEU A 326 18.65 1.21 -2.06
N PRO A 327 18.60 2.45 -1.55
CA PRO A 327 17.38 3.00 -0.97
C PRO A 327 16.20 2.84 -1.94
N PRO A 328 15.08 2.27 -1.48
CA PRO A 328 13.86 2.22 -2.28
C PRO A 328 13.34 3.64 -2.56
N VAL A 329 12.52 3.76 -3.60
CA VAL A 329 11.68 4.95 -3.78
C VAL A 329 10.62 5.02 -2.67
N GLU A 330 10.08 6.22 -2.42
CA GLU A 330 9.20 6.49 -1.27
C GLU A 330 8.09 5.43 -1.08
N TYR A 331 7.26 5.17 -2.09
CA TYR A 331 6.17 4.19 -1.97
C TYR A 331 6.65 2.74 -1.74
N GLU A 332 7.83 2.36 -2.23
CA GLU A 332 8.44 1.06 -1.92
C GLU A 332 8.88 1.01 -0.46
N GLN A 333 9.49 2.09 0.05
CA GLN A 333 9.87 2.20 1.46
C GLN A 333 8.65 2.07 2.37
N GLN A 334 7.54 2.72 2.02
CA GLN A 334 6.28 2.63 2.75
C GLN A 334 5.75 1.18 2.77
N LEU A 335 5.75 0.50 1.61
CA LEU A 335 5.38 -0.91 1.54
C LEU A 335 6.28 -1.80 2.40
N TYR A 336 7.60 -1.61 2.35
CA TYR A 336 8.54 -2.41 3.13
C TYR A 336 8.29 -2.19 4.62
N THR A 337 8.07 -0.94 5.03
CA THR A 337 7.75 -0.57 6.42
C THR A 337 6.47 -1.26 6.89
N LEU A 338 5.42 -1.21 6.07
CA LEU A 338 4.16 -1.89 6.35
C LEU A 338 4.35 -3.40 6.53
N VAL A 339 5.09 -4.05 5.64
CA VAL A 339 5.34 -5.49 5.68
C VAL A 339 6.17 -5.88 6.90
N VAL A 340 7.25 -5.17 7.18
CA VAL A 340 8.13 -5.46 8.33
C VAL A 340 7.43 -5.24 9.66
N ARG A 341 6.63 -4.18 9.79
CA ARG A 341 5.82 -3.95 11.00
C ARG A 341 4.74 -5.02 11.15
N SER A 342 4.11 -5.44 10.05
CA SER A 342 3.13 -6.52 10.08
C SER A 342 3.74 -7.86 10.49
N LEU A 343 4.95 -8.16 10.00
CA LEU A 343 5.73 -9.33 10.43
C LEU A 343 6.09 -9.28 11.92
N ALA A 344 6.58 -8.12 12.40
CA ALA A 344 6.94 -7.93 13.80
C ALA A 344 5.76 -8.20 14.74
N ARG A 345 4.55 -7.86 14.29
CA ARG A 345 3.27 -8.04 14.99
C ARG A 345 2.57 -9.36 14.68
N ARG A 346 3.17 -10.24 13.85
CA ARG A 346 2.58 -11.52 13.41
C ARG A 346 1.22 -11.38 12.72
N MET A 347 1.00 -10.24 12.08
CA MET A 347 -0.22 -9.92 11.33
C MET A 347 -0.10 -10.30 9.86
N LEU A 348 1.12 -10.50 9.36
CA LEU A 348 1.33 -11.02 8.01
C LEU A 348 1.06 -12.53 7.98
N ARG A 349 -0.09 -12.91 7.44
CA ARG A 349 -0.52 -14.31 7.28
C ARG A 349 -0.20 -14.92 5.92
N ALA A 350 0.40 -14.13 5.03
CA ALA A 350 0.77 -14.59 3.71
C ALA A 350 2.12 -15.31 3.74
N ASP A 351 2.18 -16.47 3.11
CA ASP A 351 3.40 -17.26 2.93
C ASP A 351 4.39 -16.65 1.93
N PHE A 352 3.87 -15.86 1.00
CA PHE A 352 4.65 -15.20 -0.03
C PHE A 352 4.04 -13.82 -0.32
N VAL A 353 4.89 -12.79 -0.30
CA VAL A 353 4.49 -11.42 -0.65
C VAL A 353 5.53 -10.84 -1.59
N GLN A 354 5.10 -10.47 -2.77
CA GLN A 354 5.95 -9.76 -3.71
C GLN A 354 6.02 -8.27 -3.37
N LEU A 355 7.23 -7.76 -3.20
CA LEU A 355 7.52 -6.39 -2.77
C LEU A 355 7.89 -5.47 -3.94
N GLY A 356 8.28 -6.03 -5.09
CA GLY A 356 8.48 -5.25 -6.31
C GLY A 356 7.22 -4.53 -6.78
N HIS A 357 7.38 -3.44 -7.52
CA HIS A 357 6.27 -2.66 -8.11
C HIS A 357 6.12 -2.87 -9.62
N THR A 358 7.23 -3.11 -10.33
CA THR A 358 7.22 -3.32 -11.77
C THR A 358 6.75 -4.73 -12.11
N ARG A 359 5.77 -4.82 -13.00
CA ARG A 359 5.23 -6.09 -13.49
C ARG A 359 5.70 -6.41 -14.89
N SER A 360 6.04 -7.67 -15.12
CA SER A 360 6.29 -8.19 -16.45
C SER A 360 4.97 -8.31 -17.19
N SER A 361 4.88 -7.64 -18.34
CA SER A 361 3.83 -7.95 -19.31
C SER A 361 3.99 -9.41 -19.76
N PRO A 362 2.90 -10.16 -19.99
CA PRO A 362 2.99 -11.50 -20.56
C PRO A 362 3.76 -11.45 -21.88
N LYS A 363 4.97 -12.01 -21.91
CA LYS A 363 5.81 -12.08 -23.11
C LYS A 363 5.75 -13.48 -23.68
N ALA A 364 5.78 -13.57 -25.02
CA ALA A 364 5.94 -14.84 -25.69
C ALA A 364 7.32 -15.42 -25.35
N LEU A 365 7.33 -16.63 -24.80
CA LEU A 365 8.56 -17.31 -24.42
C LEU A 365 9.25 -17.88 -25.66
N ASN A 366 10.55 -17.61 -25.81
CA ASN A 366 11.36 -18.24 -26.85
C ASN A 366 11.51 -19.76 -26.61
N SER A 367 12.10 -20.49 -27.56
CA SER A 367 12.23 -21.96 -27.45
C SER A 367 13.02 -22.39 -26.21
N CYS A 368 14.12 -21.71 -25.92
CA CYS A 368 14.96 -22.02 -24.77
C CYS A 368 14.20 -21.76 -23.45
N GLN A 369 13.55 -20.60 -23.35
CA GLN A 369 12.72 -20.24 -22.19
C GLN A 369 11.63 -21.27 -21.91
N ARG A 370 10.95 -21.76 -22.95
CA ARG A 370 9.92 -22.79 -22.82
C ARG A 370 10.49 -24.14 -22.40
N ALA A 371 11.63 -24.54 -22.97
CA ALA A 371 12.27 -25.80 -22.62
C ALA A 371 12.58 -25.83 -21.12
N VAL A 372 13.17 -24.76 -20.59
CA VAL A 372 13.58 -24.80 -19.19
C VAL A 372 12.42 -24.64 -18.22
N LEU A 373 11.45 -23.78 -18.53
CA LEU A 373 10.22 -23.72 -17.73
C LEU A 373 9.52 -25.08 -17.70
N SER A 374 9.51 -25.80 -18.82
CA SER A 374 8.98 -27.16 -18.87
C SER A 374 9.76 -28.15 -17.99
N GLU A 375 11.09 -28.05 -17.90
CA GLU A 375 11.90 -28.87 -16.98
C GLU A 375 11.59 -28.55 -15.52
N ALA A 376 11.31 -27.29 -15.20
CA ALA A 376 10.87 -26.85 -13.88
C ALA A 376 9.39 -27.20 -13.57
N GLY A 377 8.68 -27.84 -14.51
CA GLY A 377 7.25 -28.16 -14.37
C GLY A 377 6.33 -26.94 -14.46
N ILE A 378 6.82 -25.83 -15.01
CA ILE A 378 6.09 -24.58 -15.20
C ILE A 378 5.57 -24.54 -16.64
N HIS A 379 4.25 -24.55 -16.78
CA HIS A 379 3.58 -24.56 -18.07
C HIS A 379 2.72 -23.29 -18.26
N GLY A 380 2.62 -22.83 -19.51
CA GLY A 380 1.78 -21.70 -19.90
C GLY A 380 2.49 -20.35 -19.91
N HIS A 381 1.69 -19.28 -19.93
CA HIS A 381 2.20 -17.92 -19.86
C HIS A 381 2.51 -17.58 -18.41
N VAL A 382 3.65 -16.92 -18.21
CA VAL A 382 4.07 -16.46 -16.90
C VAL A 382 3.97 -14.95 -16.86
N SER A 383 3.39 -14.41 -15.80
CA SER A 383 3.39 -12.99 -15.51
C SER A 383 3.51 -12.80 -14.01
N GLY A 384 4.50 -12.01 -13.61
CA GLY A 384 4.76 -11.66 -12.22
C GLY A 384 5.39 -10.27 -12.14
N TYR A 385 6.14 -10.04 -11.07
CA TYR A 385 6.88 -8.80 -10.85
C TYR A 385 8.32 -9.00 -11.23
N GLU A 386 8.98 -7.98 -11.79
CA GLU A 386 10.29 -8.11 -12.44
C GLU A 386 11.49 -8.06 -11.49
N SER A 387 11.28 -8.14 -10.18
CA SER A 387 12.36 -8.03 -9.19
C SER A 387 12.38 -9.19 -8.20
N PRO A 388 13.55 -9.61 -7.72
CA PRO A 388 13.69 -10.60 -6.65
C PRO A 388 13.40 -9.99 -5.27
N ARG A 389 12.44 -9.07 -5.18
CA ARG A 389 12.09 -8.40 -3.92
C ARG A 389 10.82 -9.02 -3.38
N PHE A 390 10.95 -9.86 -2.35
CA PHE A 390 9.82 -10.58 -1.79
C PHE A 390 10.07 -10.96 -0.33
N VAL A 391 8.98 -11.30 0.35
CA VAL A 391 8.96 -11.96 1.66
C VAL A 391 8.42 -13.36 1.46
N VAL A 392 9.05 -14.34 2.11
CA VAL A 392 8.59 -15.73 2.09
C VAL A 392 8.70 -16.37 3.47
N SER A 393 7.70 -17.16 3.87
CA SER A 393 7.68 -17.89 5.15
C SER A 393 8.63 -19.10 5.12
N ALA A 394 9.16 -19.49 6.28
CA ALA A 394 10.06 -20.64 6.40
C ALA A 394 9.42 -21.96 5.90
N GLU A 395 8.14 -22.14 6.18
CA GLU A 395 7.36 -23.28 5.71
C GLU A 395 7.31 -23.31 4.18
N ARG A 396 7.01 -22.16 3.57
CA ARG A 396 6.97 -22.00 2.12
C ARG A 396 8.33 -22.22 1.47
N ILE A 397 9.42 -21.72 2.07
CA ILE A 397 10.78 -21.98 1.59
C ILE A 397 11.05 -23.48 1.59
N SER A 398 10.79 -24.15 2.71
CA SER A 398 11.04 -25.58 2.89
C SER A 398 10.30 -26.42 1.84
N ALA A 399 9.02 -26.11 1.58
CA ALA A 399 8.22 -26.75 0.54
C ALA A 399 8.71 -26.46 -0.90
N SER A 400 9.51 -25.41 -1.08
CA SER A 400 9.97 -24.92 -2.38
C SER A 400 11.41 -25.31 -2.71
N LEU A 401 12.20 -25.80 -1.74
CA LEU A 401 13.58 -26.22 -1.97
C LEU A 401 13.76 -27.24 -3.12
N PRO A 402 12.90 -28.25 -3.29
CA PRO A 402 13.02 -29.16 -4.45
C PRO A 402 12.87 -28.43 -5.79
N ARG A 403 11.95 -27.47 -5.88
CA ARG A 403 11.74 -26.67 -7.10
C ARG A 403 12.89 -25.70 -7.34
N ALA A 404 13.37 -25.02 -6.30
CA ALA A 404 14.57 -24.19 -6.39
C ALA A 404 15.79 -24.97 -6.89
N ARG A 405 15.96 -26.24 -6.46
CA ARG A 405 17.03 -27.13 -6.94
C ARG A 405 16.88 -27.47 -8.41
N VAL A 406 15.67 -27.78 -8.88
CA VAL A 406 15.41 -28.09 -10.29
C VAL A 406 15.70 -26.86 -11.15
N VAL A 407 15.25 -25.67 -10.72
CA VAL A 407 15.53 -24.41 -11.44
C VAL A 407 17.03 -24.13 -11.50
N LEU A 408 17.77 -24.32 -10.40
CA LEU A 408 19.23 -24.13 -10.38
C LEU A 408 19.94 -25.14 -11.30
N LEU A 409 19.56 -26.41 -11.27
CA LEU A 409 20.14 -27.42 -12.16
C LEU A 409 19.89 -27.07 -13.62
N ALA A 410 18.68 -26.62 -13.93
CA ALA A 410 18.32 -26.26 -15.29
C ALA A 410 19.04 -24.99 -15.79
N LEU A 411 19.34 -24.04 -14.88
CA LEU A 411 20.23 -22.92 -15.14
C LEU A 411 21.65 -23.38 -15.52
N GLU A 412 22.19 -24.38 -14.81
CA GLU A 412 23.52 -24.93 -15.04
C GLU A 412 23.61 -25.76 -16.34
N THR A 413 22.53 -26.42 -16.75
CA THR A 413 22.52 -27.31 -17.92
C THR A 413 22.03 -26.65 -19.22
N ALA A 414 21.35 -25.50 -19.14
CA ALA A 414 20.80 -24.82 -20.31
C ALA A 414 21.88 -24.14 -21.17
N THR A 415 22.55 -24.91 -22.04
CA THR A 415 23.61 -24.41 -22.92
C THR A 415 23.13 -23.38 -23.96
N GLU A 416 21.82 -23.34 -24.26
CA GLU A 416 21.22 -22.43 -25.25
C GLU A 416 20.75 -21.09 -24.66
N CYS A 417 20.58 -21.01 -23.34
CA CYS A 417 20.17 -19.78 -22.65
C CYS A 417 21.40 -19.16 -21.98
N THR A 418 21.99 -18.13 -22.61
CA THR A 418 23.12 -17.41 -22.00
C THR A 418 22.64 -16.50 -20.86
N GLY A 419 23.50 -16.29 -19.85
CA GLY A 419 23.15 -15.74 -18.52
C GLY A 419 22.17 -14.55 -18.47
N GLN A 420 22.24 -13.59 -19.39
CA GLN A 420 21.29 -12.46 -19.38
C GLN A 420 19.85 -12.89 -19.71
N ALA A 421 19.68 -13.84 -20.64
CA ALA A 421 18.36 -14.38 -20.95
C ALA A 421 17.74 -15.04 -19.71
N TRP A 422 18.57 -15.61 -18.84
CA TRP A 422 18.16 -16.25 -17.60
C TRP A 422 17.70 -15.29 -16.53
N GLU A 423 18.47 -14.25 -16.30
CA GLU A 423 18.08 -13.13 -15.44
C GLU A 423 16.74 -12.56 -15.90
N ASP A 424 16.57 -12.33 -17.20
CA ASP A 424 15.32 -11.77 -17.75
C ASP A 424 14.10 -12.70 -17.59
N ILE A 425 14.30 -14.02 -17.68
CA ILE A 425 13.26 -15.03 -17.41
C ILE A 425 12.86 -14.96 -15.94
N MET A 426 13.85 -15.11 -15.06
CA MET A 426 13.63 -15.35 -13.64
C MET A 426 13.10 -14.13 -12.91
N ARG A 427 13.39 -12.92 -13.42
CA ARG A 427 12.81 -11.66 -12.94
C ARG A 427 11.32 -11.79 -12.65
N GLY A 428 10.53 -12.33 -13.59
CA GLY A 428 9.08 -12.45 -13.47
C GLY A 428 8.56 -13.78 -12.89
N LEU A 429 9.43 -14.63 -12.33
CA LEU A 429 9.11 -16.02 -11.98
C LEU A 429 9.28 -16.38 -10.51
N TRP A 430 9.78 -15.48 -9.68
CA TRP A 430 10.08 -15.78 -8.28
C TRP A 430 8.90 -16.43 -7.55
N HIS A 431 7.68 -15.96 -7.80
CA HIS A 431 6.47 -16.53 -7.22
C HIS A 431 6.27 -18.02 -7.60
N THR A 432 6.61 -18.42 -8.82
CA THR A 432 6.51 -19.83 -9.27
C THR A 432 7.54 -20.72 -8.57
N VAL A 433 8.72 -20.20 -8.23
CA VAL A 433 9.70 -20.93 -7.41
C VAL A 433 9.10 -21.25 -6.05
N PHE A 434 8.27 -20.36 -5.50
CA PHE A 434 7.59 -20.55 -4.21
C PHE A 434 6.24 -21.26 -4.30
N GLY A 435 5.70 -21.47 -5.50
CA GLY A 435 4.55 -22.36 -5.74
C GLY A 435 3.24 -21.63 -5.93
N GLU A 436 3.35 -20.33 -6.18
CA GLU A 436 2.25 -19.53 -6.67
C GLU A 436 1.95 -19.88 -8.14
N ALA A 437 0.75 -19.51 -8.58
CA ALA A 437 0.31 -19.73 -9.95
C ALA A 437 1.21 -19.02 -10.97
N ALA A 438 1.39 -19.59 -12.17
CA ALA A 438 2.21 -19.00 -13.24
C ALA A 438 1.82 -17.54 -13.57
N LEU A 439 0.51 -17.24 -13.49
CA LEU A 439 -0.02 -15.88 -13.56
C LEU A 439 -0.29 -15.39 -12.13
N LEU A 440 0.65 -14.62 -11.58
CA LEU A 440 0.46 -14.00 -10.28
C LEU A 440 -0.56 -12.86 -10.42
N PRO A 441 -1.62 -12.78 -9.59
CA PRO A 441 -2.54 -11.64 -9.61
C PRO A 441 -1.83 -10.33 -9.29
N THR A 442 -2.46 -9.20 -9.60
CA THR A 442 -2.02 -7.89 -9.06
C THR A 442 -2.07 -7.92 -7.55
N ARG A 443 -1.26 -7.09 -6.88
CA ARG A 443 -1.26 -7.06 -5.41
C ARG A 443 -2.66 -6.69 -4.90
N ALA A 444 -3.34 -5.74 -5.55
CA ALA A 444 -4.73 -5.37 -5.27
C ALA A 444 -5.72 -6.55 -5.38
N ASP A 445 -5.54 -7.39 -6.40
CA ASP A 445 -6.44 -8.52 -6.67
C ASP A 445 -6.03 -9.81 -5.95
N ASN A 446 -4.88 -9.83 -5.27
CA ASN A 446 -4.40 -11.00 -4.57
C ASN A 446 -5.14 -11.18 -3.24
N VAL A 447 -6.05 -12.16 -3.19
CA VAL A 447 -6.82 -12.48 -1.98
C VAL A 447 -6.01 -13.18 -0.89
N GLN A 448 -4.83 -13.71 -1.23
CA GLN A 448 -3.99 -14.45 -0.28
C GLN A 448 -3.18 -13.52 0.63
N ILE A 449 -3.05 -12.24 0.26
CA ILE A 449 -2.37 -11.25 1.09
C ILE A 449 -3.38 -10.47 1.94
N PRO A 450 -2.99 -10.01 3.14
CA PRO A 450 -3.86 -9.19 3.98
C PRO A 450 -4.36 -7.93 3.29
N ILE A 451 -5.56 -7.49 3.68
CA ILE A 451 -6.29 -6.40 3.02
C ILE A 451 -5.45 -5.12 2.87
N PHE A 452 -4.68 -4.73 3.88
CA PHE A 452 -3.85 -3.51 3.86
C PHE A 452 -2.71 -3.54 2.83
N LEU A 453 -2.30 -4.73 2.38
CA LEU A 453 -1.30 -4.87 1.32
C LEU A 453 -1.93 -4.90 -0.07
N ARG A 454 -3.26 -4.98 -0.19
CA ARG A 454 -3.98 -5.08 -1.46
C ARG A 454 -4.14 -3.73 -2.13
N VAL A 455 -3.00 -3.11 -2.43
CA VAL A 455 -2.88 -1.84 -3.14
C VAL A 455 -2.54 -2.06 -4.61
N LEU A 456 -2.89 -1.11 -5.47
CA LEU A 456 -2.52 -1.16 -6.88
C LEU A 456 -1.01 -1.09 -7.06
N ASP A 457 -0.51 -1.79 -8.07
CA ASP A 457 0.92 -1.83 -8.38
C ASP A 457 1.38 -0.53 -9.05
N GLY A 458 2.43 0.09 -8.48
CA GLY A 458 2.93 1.39 -8.94
C GLY A 458 2.06 2.56 -8.49
N PRO A 459 2.31 3.79 -9.01
CA PRO A 459 1.34 4.86 -8.90
C PRO A 459 0.02 4.32 -9.47
N SER A 460 -1.05 4.40 -8.69
CA SER A 460 -2.31 3.67 -8.89
C SER A 460 -2.74 3.67 -10.37
N GLY A 461 -3.40 2.59 -10.82
CA GLY A 461 -3.88 2.35 -12.20
C GLY A 461 -4.79 3.45 -12.80
N PHE A 462 -4.94 4.56 -12.10
CA PHE A 462 -5.37 5.87 -12.53
C PHE A 462 -4.34 6.63 -13.39
N ALA A 463 -3.26 6.00 -13.87
CA ALA A 463 -2.34 6.61 -14.86
C ALA A 463 -3.03 7.16 -16.14
N LYS A 464 -4.31 6.84 -16.40
CA LYS A 464 -5.14 7.45 -17.45
C LYS A 464 -6.29 8.34 -16.95
N THR A 465 -6.52 8.40 -15.64
CA THR A 465 -7.57 9.19 -15.00
C THR A 465 -6.90 9.97 -13.90
N ARG A 466 -6.67 11.26 -14.13
CA ARG A 466 -5.95 12.12 -13.20
C ARG A 466 -6.65 12.05 -11.82
N MET A 467 -6.01 11.33 -10.91
CA MET A 467 -6.13 11.37 -9.46
C MET A 467 -4.71 11.70 -8.96
N PRO A 468 -4.52 12.12 -7.70
CA PRO A 468 -3.19 12.28 -7.13
C PRO A 468 -2.33 11.06 -7.43
N LYS A 469 -1.13 11.32 -7.93
CA LYS A 469 -0.22 10.33 -8.54
C LYS A 469 0.40 9.38 -7.52
N SER A 470 0.12 9.55 -6.23
CA SER A 470 0.41 8.63 -5.15
C SER A 470 -0.91 8.09 -4.61
N SER A 471 -0.93 6.81 -4.24
CA SER A 471 -2.04 6.29 -3.45
C SER A 471 -2.01 7.05 -2.12
N ASP A 472 -2.91 8.01 -1.91
CA ASP A 472 -3.04 8.75 -0.63
C ASP A 472 -3.14 7.77 0.55
N TYR A 473 -3.65 6.56 0.32
CA TYR A 473 -3.65 5.48 1.30
C TYR A 473 -2.25 5.04 1.73
N LEU A 474 -1.26 4.95 0.85
CA LEU A 474 0.10 4.55 1.19
C LEU A 474 0.83 5.70 1.90
N ASP A 475 0.65 6.94 1.43
CA ASP A 475 1.20 8.13 2.09
C ASP A 475 0.57 8.35 3.46
N TRP A 476 -0.75 8.19 3.58
CA TRP A 476 -1.46 8.22 4.86
C TRP A 476 -1.06 7.05 5.75
N ALA A 477 -1.00 5.81 5.22
CA ALA A 477 -0.55 4.66 6.01
C ALA A 477 0.87 4.91 6.51
N ALA A 478 1.77 5.45 5.68
CA ALA A 478 3.12 5.80 6.07
C ALA A 478 3.21 6.95 7.08
N THR A 479 2.40 7.99 6.92
CA THR A 479 2.36 9.14 7.85
C THR A 479 1.77 8.73 9.18
N ALA A 480 0.70 7.93 9.16
CA ALA A 480 0.13 7.27 10.32
C ALA A 480 1.18 6.43 11.06
N LEU A 481 2.15 5.87 10.35
CA LEU A 481 3.24 5.07 10.91
C LEU A 481 4.40 5.91 11.48
N LEU A 482 4.50 7.21 11.20
CA LEU A 482 5.59 8.09 11.63
C LEU A 482 5.26 8.93 12.87
N GLU A 483 3.99 9.02 13.29
CA GLU A 483 3.54 9.79 14.47
C GLU A 483 3.62 9.02 15.81
N THR A 484 4.34 7.89 15.85
CA THR A 484 4.66 7.10 17.06
C THR A 484 6.14 6.84 17.14
#